data_AF-A0A832PZL0-F1
#
_entry.id   AF-A0A832PZL0-F1
#
_cell.length_a   1.000
_cell.length_b   1.000
_cell.length_c   1.000
_cell.angle_alpha   90.00
_cell.angle_beta   90.00
_cell.angle_gamma   90.00
#
_symmetry.space_group_name_H-M   'P 1'
#
loop_
_entity.id
_entity.type
_entity.pdbx_description
1 polymer ?
#
loop_
_entity_poly.entity_id
_entity_poly.type
_entity_poly.pdbx_seq_one_letter_code
_entity_poly.pdbx_strand_id
1 'polypeptide(L)' 'VLFLGIGSEENPERTKSLSDNLTKAGINNIYYESPGTAHEFLTWRRCLNEFAPLLFK' A
#
# COMPACT_ATOMS: atom_id res chain seq x y z
N VAL A 1 0.42 2.13 -12.88
CA VAL A 1 -0.10 2.33 -11.51
C VAL A 1 1.02 2.05 -10.54
N LEU A 2 1.36 2.99 -9.65
CA LEU A 2 2.30 2.75 -8.55
C LEU A 2 1.48 2.55 -7.27
N PHE A 3 1.55 1.35 -6.69
CA PHE A 3 0.76 0.93 -5.53
C PHE A 3 1.69 0.45 -4.42
N LEU A 4 1.45 0.89 -3.20
CA LEU A 4 2.21 0.56 -1.99
C LEU A 4 1.25 0.00 -0.95
N GLY A 5 1.39 -1.28 -0.61
CA GLY A 5 0.56 -1.98 0.38
C GLY A 5 1.37 -2.50 1.56
N ILE A 6 0.85 -2.38 2.78
CA ILE A 6 1.48 -2.88 4.03
C ILE A 6 0.44 -3.28 5.07
N GLY A 7 0.76 -4.18 6.01
CA GLY A 7 -0.07 -4.44 7.19
C GLY A 7 0.15 -3.40 8.31
N SER A 8 -0.90 -3.05 9.06
CA SER A 8 -0.80 -2.07 10.15
C SER A 8 0.13 -2.52 11.29
N GLU A 9 0.31 -3.84 11.46
CA GLU A 9 1.15 -4.42 12.52
C GLU A 9 2.61 -4.69 12.06
N GLU A 10 3.02 -4.14 10.89
CA GLU A 10 4.37 -4.33 10.31
C GLU A 10 5.32 -3.14 10.49
N ASN A 11 4.99 -2.18 11.36
CA ASN A 11 5.62 -0.85 11.40
C ASN A 11 5.44 -0.10 10.05
N PRO A 12 4.19 0.34 9.73
CA PRO A 12 3.84 0.86 8.41
C PRO A 12 4.46 2.23 8.10
N GLU A 13 5.07 2.90 9.09
CA GLU A 13 5.55 4.29 9.01
C GLU A 13 6.54 4.50 7.87
N ARG A 14 7.41 3.52 7.62
CA ARG A 14 8.39 3.61 6.53
C ARG A 14 7.70 3.62 5.17
N THR A 15 6.72 2.76 4.96
CA THR A 15 5.99 2.66 3.69
C THR A 15 5.08 3.89 3.50
N LYS A 16 4.46 4.37 4.59
CA LYS A 16 3.70 5.62 4.58
C LYS A 16 4.57 6.82 4.21
N SER A 17 5.75 6.95 4.84
CA SER A 17 6.70 8.03 4.55
C SER A 17 7.20 7.99 3.11
N LEU A 18 7.46 6.80 2.56
CA LEU A 18 7.79 6.64 1.14
C LEU A 18 6.67 7.16 0.24
N SER A 19 5.43 6.75 0.48
CA SER A 19 4.26 7.23 -0.27
C SER A 19 4.12 8.75 -0.20
N ASP A 20 4.26 9.34 0.99
CA ASP A 20 4.16 10.78 1.19
C ASP A 20 5.28 11.55 0.48
N ASN A 21 6.50 11.03 0.48
CA ASN A 21 7.63 11.65 -0.20
C ASN A 21 7.49 11.57 -1.73
N LEU A 22 6.97 10.46 -2.27
CA LEU A 22 6.63 10.34 -3.69
C LEU A 22 5.57 11.37 -4.07
N THR A 23 4.51 11.50 -3.28
CA THR A 23 3.45 12.50 -3.48
C THR A 23 4.00 13.92 -3.45
N LYS A 24 4.86 14.26 -2.47
CA LYS A 24 5.53 15.57 -2.37
C LYS A 24 6.43 15.87 -3.59
N ALA A 25 7.02 14.84 -4.19
CA ALA A 25 7.83 14.95 -5.39
C ALA A 25 7.00 15.03 -6.69
N GLY A 26 5.67 15.05 -6.61
CA GLY A 26 4.77 15.06 -7.78
C GLY A 26 4.59 13.70 -8.44
N ILE A 27 4.98 12.60 -7.78
CA ILE A 27 4.83 11.23 -8.29
C ILE A 27 3.54 10.62 -7.75
N ASN A 28 2.58 10.41 -8.65
CA ASN A 28 1.30 9.78 -8.32
C ASN A 28 1.50 8.33 -7.86
N ASN A 29 1.00 8.02 -6.67
CA ASN A 29 1.02 6.70 -6.06
C ASN A 29 -0.23 6.47 -5.21
N ILE A 30 -0.54 5.21 -4.93
CA ILE A 30 -1.67 4.80 -4.08
C ILE A 30 -1.10 4.04 -2.89
N TYR A 31 -1.50 4.43 -1.68
CA TYR A 31 -1.14 3.77 -0.43
C TYR A 31 -2.33 3.01 0.13
N TYR A 32 -2.11 1.75 0.52
CA TYR A 32 -3.07 0.91 1.21
C TYR A 32 -2.43 0.31 2.47
N GLU A 33 -3.19 0.33 3.55
CA GLU A 33 -2.81 -0.27 4.83
C GLU A 33 -3.86 -1.31 5.24
N SER A 34 -3.43 -2.56 5.41
CA SER A 34 -4.31 -3.66 5.82
C SER A 34 -4.43 -3.67 7.35
N PRO A 35 -5.64 -3.44 7.91
CA PRO A 35 -5.82 -3.30 9.35
C PRO A 35 -5.73 -4.64 10.08
N GLY A 36 -5.00 -4.63 11.20
CA GLY A 36 -4.86 -5.76 12.12
C GLY A 36 -4.10 -6.95 11.54
N THR A 37 -3.27 -6.73 10.52
CA THR A 37 -2.46 -7.79 9.90
C THR A 37 -0.99 -7.44 9.93
N ALA A 38 -0.16 -8.47 10.08
CA ALA A 38 1.29 -8.37 10.05
C ALA A 38 1.83 -8.88 8.70
N HIS A 39 3.08 -9.35 8.67
CA HIS A 39 3.75 -9.89 7.49
C HIS A 39 3.24 -11.28 7.11
N GLU A 40 1.98 -11.34 6.68
CA GLU A 40 1.22 -12.57 6.48
C GLU A 40 0.35 -12.52 5.21
N PHE A 41 -0.10 -13.69 4.76
CA PHE A 41 -0.86 -13.80 3.51
C PHE A 41 -2.17 -13.00 3.49
N LEU A 42 -2.79 -12.71 4.64
CA LEU A 42 -4.01 -11.91 4.68
C LEU A 42 -3.74 -10.47 4.21
N THR A 43 -2.60 -9.87 4.59
CA THR A 43 -2.14 -8.57 4.09
C THR A 43 -2.07 -8.60 2.56
N TRP A 44 -1.40 -9.59 1.99
CA TRP A 44 -1.20 -9.66 0.54
C TRP A 44 -2.49 -9.95 -0.24
N ARG A 45 -3.39 -10.78 0.30
CA ARG A 45 -4.72 -11.02 -0.29
C ARG A 45 -5.52 -9.72 -0.39
N ARG A 46 -5.52 -8.91 0.68
CA ARG A 46 -6.21 -7.62 0.71
C ARG A 46 -5.54 -6.61 -0.22
N CYS A 47 -4.21 -6.53 -0.24
CA CYS A 47 -3.48 -5.69 -1.20
C CYS A 47 -3.85 -6.02 -2.66
N LEU A 48 -3.92 -7.32 -3.01
CA LEU A 48 -4.33 -7.73 -4.36
C LEU A 48 -5.78 -7.32 -4.67
N ASN A 49 -6.69 -7.43 -3.69
CA ASN A 49 -8.08 -7.00 -3.83
C ASN A 49 -8.22 -5.50 -4.12
N GLU A 50 -7.41 -4.65 -3.47
CA GLU A 50 -7.40 -3.20 -3.72
C GLU A 50 -6.67 -2.84 -5.03
N PHE A 51 -5.61 -3.57 -5.36
CA PHE A 51 -4.78 -3.29 -6.53
C PHE A 51 -5.44 -3.71 -7.85
N ALA A 52 -6.04 -4.91 -7.92
CA ALA A 52 -6.53 -5.49 -9.16
C ALA A 52 -7.57 -4.62 -9.90
N PRO A 53 -8.55 -3.97 -9.23
CA PRO A 53 -9.52 -3.09 -9.88
C PRO A 53 -8.93 -1.82 -10.48
N LEU A 54 -7.67 -1.50 -10.21
CA LEU A 54 -6.97 -0.31 -10.73
C LEU A 54 -6.28 -0.56 -12.06
N LEU A 55 -6.16 -1.82 -12.48
CA LEU A 55 -5.48 -2.20 -13.71
C LEU A 55 -6.39 -2.05 -14.92
N PHE A 56 -5.80 -1.65 -16.05
CA PHE A 56 -6.42 -1.67 -17.39
C PHE A 56 -7.73 -0.90 -17.53
N LYS A 57 -7.82 0.26 -16.86
CA LYS A 57 -8.85 1.27 -17.11
C LYS A 57 -8.52 2.13 -18.32
#